data_AF-A0A1Q7A0N9-F1
#
_entry.id   AF-A0A1Q7A0N9-F1
#
_cell.length_a   1.000
_cell.length_b   1.000
_cell.length_c   1.000
_cell.angle_alpha   90.00
_cell.angle_beta   90.00
_cell.angle_gamma   90.00
#
_symmetry.space_group_name_H-M   'P 1'
#
loop_
_entity.id
_entity.type
_entity.pdbx_description
1 polymer ?
#
loop_
_entity_poly.entity_id
_entity_poly.type
_entity_poly.pdbx_seq_one_letter_code
_entity_poly.pdbx_strand_id
1 'polypeptide(L)'
;MVPNGAINAINGDILTGVVALYGLPVAETLATYQATRPDASAGDVYEAILTDWFFRLPTIRLAEAHRRNNGRTYMYEFAWRSPAFDGQLGSCHALEIPFVFDTLAIGGMEVLLGDAPPQQTADKMHAAWVSFATCGDPGWAQYDLNQRLTMQFDTRSDLLKDPRRAERALWEGLR
;
A
#
# COMPACT_ATOMS: atom_id res chain seq x y z
N MET A 1 -4.63 10.51 -2.35
CA MET A 1 -4.61 11.86 -2.94
C MET A 1 -4.70 12.90 -1.82
N VAL A 2 -4.41 14.17 -2.08
CA VAL A 2 -4.67 15.23 -1.09
C VAL A 2 -6.20 15.33 -0.87
N PRO A 3 -6.71 15.37 0.37
CA PRO A 3 -8.15 15.40 0.66
C PRO A 3 -8.76 16.79 0.43
N ASN A 4 -8.64 17.30 -0.80
CA ASN A 4 -9.18 18.60 -1.24
C ASN A 4 -10.43 18.46 -2.13
N GLY A 5 -11.00 17.25 -2.22
CA GLY A 5 -12.17 16.94 -3.03
C GLY A 5 -11.89 16.67 -4.51
N ALA A 6 -10.65 16.81 -5.00
CA ALA A 6 -10.32 16.56 -6.41
C ALA A 6 -10.63 15.11 -6.86
N ILE A 7 -10.59 14.16 -5.93
CA ILE A 7 -10.96 12.76 -6.18
C ILE A 7 -12.41 12.61 -6.67
N ASN A 8 -13.31 13.47 -6.21
CA ASN A 8 -14.72 13.45 -6.58
C ASN A 8 -14.98 13.96 -8.00
N ALA A 9 -14.01 14.66 -8.60
CA ALA A 9 -14.10 15.11 -9.99
C ALA A 9 -13.69 14.03 -11.00
N ILE A 10 -13.12 12.92 -10.53
CA ILE A 10 -12.74 11.79 -11.40
C ILE A 10 -14.00 11.02 -11.80
N ASN A 11 -14.30 11.04 -13.10
CA ASN A 11 -15.40 10.31 -13.70
C ASN A 11 -14.91 9.10 -14.52
N GLY A 12 -15.84 8.33 -15.09
CA GLY A 12 -15.52 7.13 -15.86
C GLY A 12 -14.66 7.38 -17.10
N ASP A 13 -14.79 8.55 -17.75
CA ASP A 13 -14.01 8.90 -18.94
C ASP A 13 -12.54 9.16 -18.59
N ILE A 14 -12.30 9.91 -17.52
CA ILE A 14 -10.94 10.18 -17.01
C ILE A 14 -10.28 8.87 -16.58
N LEU A 15 -11.00 8.05 -15.81
CA LEU A 15 -10.52 6.76 -15.33
C LEU A 15 -10.15 5.84 -16.51
N THR A 16 -11.02 5.74 -17.51
CA THR A 16 -10.77 4.97 -18.75
C THR A 16 -9.54 5.48 -19.49
N GLY A 17 -9.41 6.81 -19.64
CA GLY A 17 -8.27 7.43 -20.32
C GLY A 17 -6.95 7.11 -19.65
N VAL A 18 -6.90 7.09 -18.31
CA VAL A 18 -5.69 6.76 -17.54
C VAL A 18 -5.30 5.30 -17.67
N VAL A 19 -6.27 4.38 -17.62
CA VAL A 19 -6.00 2.95 -17.84
C VAL A 19 -5.39 2.74 -19.23
N ALA A 20 -5.97 3.34 -20.26
CA ALA A 20 -5.45 3.26 -21.62
C ALA A 20 -4.05 3.90 -21.76
N LEU A 21 -3.82 5.05 -21.11
CA LEU A 21 -2.53 5.74 -21.11
C LEU A 21 -1.40 4.85 -20.54
N TYR A 22 -1.70 4.02 -19.55
CA TYR A 22 -0.75 3.08 -18.97
C TYR A 22 -0.59 1.76 -19.75
N GLY A 23 -1.23 1.66 -20.92
CA GLY A 23 -1.12 0.49 -21.81
C GLY A 23 -1.90 -0.73 -21.32
N LEU A 24 -2.81 -0.55 -20.37
CA LEU A 24 -3.60 -1.63 -19.78
C LEU A 24 -4.90 -1.88 -20.56
N PRO A 25 -5.40 -3.14 -20.60
CA PRO A 25 -6.71 -3.45 -21.17
C PRO A 25 -7.82 -2.83 -20.31
N VAL A 26 -8.53 -1.84 -20.85
CA VAL A 26 -9.51 -1.04 -20.10
C VAL A 26 -10.55 -1.88 -19.38
N ALA A 27 -11.33 -2.68 -20.11
CA ALA A 27 -12.45 -3.42 -19.53
C ALA A 27 -12.00 -4.42 -18.45
N GLU A 28 -10.93 -5.16 -18.71
CA GLU A 28 -10.37 -6.14 -17.77
C GLU A 28 -9.79 -5.45 -16.52
N THR A 29 -9.11 -4.32 -16.70
CA THR A 29 -8.53 -3.56 -15.59
C THR A 29 -9.63 -3.01 -14.68
N LEU A 30 -10.64 -2.35 -15.23
CA LEU A 30 -11.74 -1.81 -14.43
C LEU A 30 -12.48 -2.91 -13.67
N ALA A 31 -12.81 -4.03 -14.35
CA ALA A 31 -13.45 -5.17 -13.70
C ALA A 31 -12.58 -5.75 -12.56
N THR A 32 -11.27 -5.86 -12.76
CA THR A 32 -10.35 -6.41 -11.74
C THR A 32 -10.26 -5.53 -10.50
N TYR A 33 -10.13 -4.21 -10.66
CA TYR A 33 -10.02 -3.30 -9.52
C TYR A 33 -11.36 -3.11 -8.79
N GLN A 34 -12.48 -3.16 -9.51
CA GLN A 34 -13.82 -3.07 -8.93
C GLN A 34 -14.22 -4.34 -8.18
N ALA A 35 -13.74 -5.52 -8.61
CA ALA A 35 -14.08 -6.80 -7.98
C ALA A 35 -13.72 -6.86 -6.48
N THR A 36 -12.67 -6.15 -6.05
CA THR A 36 -12.24 -6.06 -4.65
C THR A 36 -12.72 -4.77 -3.96
N ARG A 37 -13.47 -3.93 -4.68
CA ARG A 37 -13.93 -2.60 -4.25
C ARG A 37 -15.35 -2.30 -4.80
N PRO A 38 -16.38 -3.09 -4.41
CA PRO A 38 -17.71 -2.98 -5.02
C PRO A 38 -18.39 -1.61 -4.80
N ASP A 39 -18.05 -0.93 -3.70
CA ASP A 39 -18.62 0.37 -3.33
C ASP A 39 -17.71 1.56 -3.69
N ALA A 40 -16.60 1.31 -4.42
CA ALA A 40 -15.65 2.36 -4.78
C ALA A 40 -16.19 3.28 -5.87
N SER A 41 -15.95 4.58 -5.69
CA SER A 41 -16.14 5.58 -6.75
C SER A 41 -15.09 5.41 -7.87
N ALA A 42 -15.31 6.07 -9.01
CA ALA A 42 -14.30 6.14 -10.06
C ALA A 42 -12.99 6.77 -9.58
N GLY A 43 -13.07 7.73 -8.64
CA GLY A 43 -11.90 8.33 -7.99
C GLY A 43 -11.12 7.35 -7.13
N ASP A 44 -11.78 6.47 -6.38
CA ASP A 44 -11.13 5.44 -5.56
C ASP A 44 -10.42 4.38 -6.43
N VAL A 45 -11.05 3.96 -7.53
CA VAL A 45 -10.44 3.03 -8.50
C VAL A 45 -9.24 3.69 -9.18
N TYR A 46 -9.38 4.96 -9.56
CA TYR A 46 -8.29 5.76 -10.11
C TYR A 46 -7.11 5.87 -9.14
N GLU A 47 -7.37 6.17 -7.86
CA GLU A 47 -6.34 6.22 -6.82
C GLU A 47 -5.64 4.87 -6.63
N ALA A 48 -6.37 3.76 -6.65
CA ALA A 48 -5.77 2.43 -6.56
C ALA A 48 -4.82 2.14 -7.73
N ILE A 49 -5.20 2.51 -8.96
CA ILE A 49 -4.36 2.38 -10.16
C ILE A 49 -3.11 3.27 -10.05
N LEU A 50 -3.25 4.51 -9.56
CA LEU A 50 -2.10 5.39 -9.32
C LEU A 50 -1.16 4.83 -8.24
N THR A 51 -1.72 4.25 -7.18
CA THR A 51 -0.95 3.62 -6.11
C THR A 51 -0.13 2.45 -6.65
N ASP A 52 -0.71 1.64 -7.52
CA ASP A 52 -0.04 0.57 -8.23
C ASP A 52 1.10 1.08 -9.11
N TRP A 53 0.80 2.09 -9.93
CA TRP A 53 1.77 2.71 -10.82
C TRP A 53 2.94 3.32 -10.04
N PHE A 54 2.70 4.21 -9.11
CA PHE A 54 3.79 4.96 -8.46
C PHE A 54 4.53 4.17 -7.39
N PHE A 55 3.86 3.25 -6.67
CA PHE A 55 4.43 2.66 -5.46
C PHE A 55 4.45 1.14 -5.46
N ARG A 56 3.29 0.48 -5.58
CA ARG A 56 3.20 -0.95 -5.28
C ARG A 56 3.99 -1.79 -6.28
N LEU A 57 3.82 -1.57 -7.58
CA LEU A 57 4.48 -2.41 -8.59
C LEU A 57 5.98 -2.17 -8.67
N PRO A 58 6.49 -0.91 -8.71
CA PRO A 58 7.94 -0.69 -8.68
C PRO A 58 8.61 -1.32 -7.44
N THR A 59 7.96 -1.24 -6.28
CA THR A 59 8.42 -1.89 -5.04
C THR A 59 8.46 -3.41 -5.20
N ILE A 60 7.41 -4.02 -5.77
CA ILE A 60 7.39 -5.46 -6.07
C ILE A 60 8.54 -5.83 -7.02
N ARG A 61 8.76 -5.08 -8.11
CA ARG A 61 9.84 -5.36 -9.07
C ARG A 61 11.21 -5.27 -8.43
N LEU A 62 11.43 -4.28 -7.56
CA LEU A 62 12.66 -4.16 -6.78
C LEU A 62 12.85 -5.37 -5.86
N ALA A 63 11.80 -5.77 -5.13
CA ALA A 63 11.84 -6.93 -4.24
C ALA A 63 12.16 -8.23 -5.00
N GLU A 64 11.55 -8.42 -6.18
CA GLU A 64 11.84 -9.55 -7.07
C GLU A 64 13.27 -9.52 -7.60
N ALA A 65 13.74 -8.37 -8.08
CA ALA A 65 15.09 -8.21 -8.61
C ALA A 65 16.14 -8.48 -7.52
N HIS A 66 15.95 -7.93 -6.33
CA HIS A 66 16.83 -8.21 -5.18
C HIS A 66 16.82 -9.70 -4.84
N ARG A 67 15.64 -10.33 -4.82
CA ARG A 67 15.52 -11.76 -4.50
C ARG A 67 16.15 -12.68 -5.55
N ARG A 68 16.00 -12.35 -6.85
CA ARG A 68 16.67 -13.05 -7.98
C ARG A 68 18.19 -13.01 -7.88
N ASN A 69 18.73 -11.99 -7.22
CA ASN A 69 20.16 -11.83 -6.95
C ASN A 69 20.55 -12.32 -5.54
N ASN A 70 19.81 -13.27 -4.97
CA ASN A 70 20.06 -13.88 -3.65
C ASN A 70 20.01 -12.91 -2.46
N GLY A 71 19.40 -11.73 -2.63
CA GLY A 71 19.18 -10.79 -1.54
C GLY A 71 18.18 -11.31 -0.51
N ARG A 72 18.42 -10.98 0.77
CA ARG A 72 17.46 -11.18 1.86
C ARG A 72 16.38 -10.10 1.76
N THR A 73 15.24 -10.45 1.20
CA THR A 73 14.13 -9.50 0.97
C THR A 73 13.01 -9.75 1.96
N TYR A 74 12.47 -8.68 2.53
CA TYR A 74 11.24 -8.70 3.32
C TYR A 74 10.35 -7.58 2.80
N MET A 75 9.06 -7.86 2.65
CA MET A 75 8.09 -6.89 2.12
C MET A 75 7.00 -6.64 3.16
N TYR A 76 6.59 -5.38 3.29
CA TYR A 76 5.43 -5.01 4.08
C TYR A 76 4.54 -4.02 3.34
N GLU A 77 3.31 -3.90 3.83
CA GLU A 77 2.32 -2.92 3.44
C GLU A 77 1.76 -2.26 4.70
N PHE A 78 1.69 -0.93 4.72
CA PHE A 78 0.99 -0.21 5.77
C PHE A 78 -0.47 0.00 5.35
N ALA A 79 -1.40 -0.60 6.09
CA ALA A 79 -2.83 -0.68 5.75
C ALA A 79 -3.75 0.00 6.77
N TRP A 80 -3.22 0.44 7.92
CA TRP A 80 -4.00 1.27 8.84
C TRP A 80 -4.48 2.54 8.14
N ARG A 81 -5.78 2.79 8.21
CA ARG A 81 -6.42 3.95 7.60
C ARG A 81 -6.61 5.04 8.65
N SER A 82 -6.13 6.25 8.33
CA SER A 82 -6.35 7.40 9.20
C SER A 82 -7.83 7.77 9.29
N PRO A 83 -8.33 8.15 10.49
CA PRO A 83 -9.67 8.73 10.65
C PRO A 83 -9.75 10.20 10.19
N ALA A 84 -8.62 10.85 9.89
CA ALA A 84 -8.59 12.24 9.46
C ALA A 84 -9.42 12.47 8.18
N PHE A 85 -10.04 13.64 8.07
CA PHE A 85 -10.91 14.01 6.95
C PHE A 85 -12.04 12.99 6.71
N ASP A 86 -12.73 12.58 7.78
CA ASP A 86 -13.80 11.56 7.74
C ASP A 86 -13.36 10.24 7.10
N GLY A 87 -12.10 9.85 7.31
CA GLY A 87 -11.52 8.62 6.76
C GLY A 87 -11.14 8.67 5.28
N GLN A 88 -11.28 9.84 4.63
CA GLN A 88 -10.94 10.02 3.22
C GLN A 88 -9.44 9.95 2.95
N LEU A 89 -8.60 10.20 3.96
CA LEU A 89 -7.15 10.15 3.80
C LEU A 89 -6.63 8.72 3.56
N GLY A 90 -7.31 7.72 4.13
CA GLY A 90 -6.89 6.31 4.05
C GLY A 90 -5.48 6.08 4.61
N SER A 91 -4.72 5.19 3.97
CA SER A 91 -3.31 4.91 4.29
C SER A 91 -2.40 5.72 3.36
N CYS A 92 -2.47 7.05 3.46
CA CYS A 92 -1.78 7.93 2.51
C CYS A 92 -0.25 7.84 2.59
N HIS A 93 0.41 8.49 1.64
CA HIS A 93 1.87 8.58 1.60
C HIS A 93 2.44 9.18 2.91
N ALA A 94 3.55 8.59 3.37
CA ALA A 94 4.31 8.97 4.57
C ALA A 94 3.58 8.77 5.92
N LEU A 95 2.35 8.24 5.91
CA LEU A 95 1.54 8.05 7.11
C LEU A 95 2.16 7.03 8.08
N GLU A 96 2.97 6.10 7.58
CA GLU A 96 3.63 5.06 8.37
C GLU A 96 4.84 5.57 9.14
N ILE A 97 5.42 6.73 8.77
CA ILE A 97 6.67 7.22 9.35
C ILE A 97 6.60 7.33 10.88
N PRO A 98 5.56 7.95 11.49
CA PRO A 98 5.47 8.03 12.95
C PRO A 98 5.38 6.66 13.64
N PHE A 99 4.84 5.64 12.95
CA PHE A 99 4.74 4.26 13.44
C PHE A 99 6.10 3.54 13.36
N VAL A 100 6.88 3.78 12.30
CA VAL A 100 8.24 3.24 12.16
C VAL A 100 9.15 3.72 13.29
N PHE A 101 9.05 5.00 13.65
CA PHE A 101 9.92 5.62 14.66
C PHE A 101 9.37 5.55 16.09
N ASP A 102 8.16 5.03 16.28
CA ASP A 102 7.45 5.04 17.56
C ASP A 102 7.39 6.45 18.20
N THR A 103 6.88 7.40 17.42
CA THR A 103 6.86 8.84 17.77
C THR A 103 5.46 9.42 17.89
N LEU A 104 4.43 8.57 18.01
CA LEU A 104 3.04 9.01 18.08
C LEU A 104 2.77 9.99 19.23
N ALA A 105 3.50 9.86 20.35
CA ALA A 105 3.37 10.74 21.52
C ALA A 105 4.09 12.10 21.39
N ILE A 106 4.96 12.28 20.39
CA ILE A 106 5.75 13.53 20.20
C ILE A 106 4.88 14.64 19.59
N GLY A 107 3.79 14.28 18.90
CA GLY A 107 2.89 15.20 18.22
C GLY A 107 3.45 15.75 16.91
N GLY A 108 2.67 16.62 16.25
CA GLY A 108 3.02 17.28 14.99
C GLY A 108 2.48 16.62 13.72
N MET A 109 1.73 15.52 13.86
CA MET A 109 1.10 14.78 12.75
C MET A 109 -0.40 14.54 12.97
N GLU A 110 -1.02 15.21 13.95
CA GLU A 110 -2.42 15.04 14.35
C GLU A 110 -3.38 15.29 13.18
N VAL A 111 -3.05 16.25 12.31
CA VAL A 111 -3.82 16.55 11.09
C VAL A 111 -3.92 15.33 10.16
N LEU A 112 -2.92 14.46 10.17
CA LEU A 112 -2.88 13.26 9.33
C LEU A 112 -3.25 11.99 10.09
N LEU A 113 -2.96 11.90 11.39
CA LEU A 113 -3.16 10.69 12.20
C LEU A 113 -4.50 10.67 12.94
N GLY A 114 -5.15 11.83 13.10
CA GLY A 114 -6.24 12.01 14.05
C GLY A 114 -5.75 11.97 15.50
N ASP A 115 -6.71 11.93 16.43
CA ASP A 115 -6.44 12.16 17.86
C ASP A 115 -5.87 10.94 18.59
N ALA A 116 -6.11 9.73 18.08
CA ALA A 116 -5.76 8.48 18.75
C ALA A 116 -5.24 7.40 17.77
N PRO A 117 -4.09 7.62 17.12
CA PRO A 117 -3.47 6.58 16.29
C PRO A 117 -3.11 5.34 17.14
N PRO A 118 -3.18 4.12 16.57
CA PRO A 118 -3.04 2.88 17.36
C PRO A 118 -1.59 2.62 17.76
N GLN A 119 -1.26 2.88 19.03
CA GLN A 119 0.07 2.62 19.60
C GLN A 119 0.54 1.18 19.38
N GLN A 120 -0.35 0.20 19.50
CA GLN A 120 -0.01 -1.22 19.27
C GLN A 120 0.56 -1.50 17.86
N THR A 121 0.14 -0.73 16.86
CA THR A 121 0.67 -0.85 15.49
C THR A 121 2.07 -0.23 15.40
N ALA A 122 2.31 0.89 16.10
CA ALA A 122 3.64 1.50 16.19
C ALA A 122 4.61 0.56 16.92
N ASP A 123 4.22 0.01 18.07
CA ASP A 123 5.05 -0.94 18.84
C ASP A 123 5.51 -2.12 17.97
N LYS A 124 4.58 -2.72 17.21
CA LYS A 124 4.87 -3.88 16.35
C LYS A 124 5.75 -3.50 15.16
N MET A 125 5.48 -2.36 14.51
CA MET A 125 6.25 -1.91 13.35
C MET A 125 7.66 -1.47 13.76
N HIS A 126 7.78 -0.71 14.84
CA HIS A 126 9.06 -0.28 15.40
C HIS A 126 9.92 -1.47 15.81
N ALA A 127 9.35 -2.44 16.54
CA ALA A 127 10.07 -3.67 16.92
C ALA A 127 10.60 -4.44 15.70
N ALA A 128 9.81 -4.53 14.62
CA ALA A 128 10.24 -5.17 13.38
C ALA A 128 11.42 -4.44 12.72
N TRP A 129 11.36 -3.10 12.66
CA TRP A 129 12.44 -2.28 12.11
C TRP A 129 13.73 -2.37 12.95
N VAL A 130 13.62 -2.32 14.28
CA VAL A 130 14.76 -2.52 15.20
C VAL A 130 15.36 -3.93 15.02
N SER A 131 14.53 -4.96 14.94
CA SER A 131 14.98 -6.34 14.71
C SER A 131 15.72 -6.47 13.37
N PHE A 132 15.18 -5.87 12.30
CA PHE A 132 15.87 -5.84 11.01
C PHE A 132 17.21 -5.10 11.07
N ALA A 133 17.27 -3.93 11.71
CA ALA A 133 18.51 -3.17 11.83
C ALA A 133 19.59 -3.88 12.64
N THR A 134 19.19 -4.70 13.63
CA THR A 134 20.12 -5.38 14.54
C THR A 134 20.61 -6.73 14.02
N CYS A 135 19.76 -7.53 13.36
CA CYS A 135 20.12 -8.88 12.91
C CYS A 135 19.70 -9.22 11.46
N GLY A 136 19.03 -8.29 10.79
CA GLY A 136 18.53 -8.47 9.43
C GLY A 136 17.25 -9.31 9.31
N ASP A 137 16.60 -9.66 10.42
CA ASP A 137 15.36 -10.42 10.45
C ASP A 137 14.26 -9.62 11.16
N PRO A 138 13.19 -9.20 10.49
CA PRO A 138 12.11 -8.44 11.10
C PRO A 138 11.05 -9.33 11.80
N GLY A 139 11.22 -10.65 11.80
CA GLY A 139 10.34 -11.59 12.51
C GLY A 139 9.26 -12.26 11.64
N TRP A 140 9.41 -12.25 10.31
CA TRP A 140 8.55 -13.02 9.40
C TRP A 140 9.35 -13.61 8.24
N ALA A 141 8.74 -14.53 7.49
CA ALA A 141 9.39 -15.21 6.38
C ALA A 141 9.83 -14.25 5.27
N GLN A 142 10.98 -14.53 4.66
CA GLN A 142 11.51 -13.75 3.54
C GLN A 142 10.54 -13.78 2.35
N TYR A 143 10.53 -12.68 1.60
CA TYR A 143 9.84 -12.58 0.34
C TYR A 143 10.46 -13.53 -0.69
N ASP A 144 9.60 -14.27 -1.40
CA ASP A 144 9.98 -15.12 -2.52
C ASP A 144 9.02 -14.93 -3.71
N LEU A 145 9.41 -15.45 -4.89
CA LEU A 145 8.66 -15.26 -6.14
C LEU A 145 7.39 -16.14 -6.24
N ASN A 146 7.26 -17.17 -5.40
CA ASN A 146 6.16 -18.12 -5.40
C ASN A 146 5.03 -17.70 -4.45
N GLN A 147 5.36 -17.35 -3.21
CA GLN A 147 4.41 -17.00 -2.16
C GLN A 147 4.20 -15.49 -2.03
N ARG A 148 5.23 -14.68 -2.31
CA ARG A 148 5.17 -13.21 -2.25
C ARG A 148 4.63 -12.72 -0.90
N LEU A 149 5.14 -13.31 0.17
CA LEU A 149 4.69 -13.01 1.53
C LEU A 149 4.96 -11.54 1.85
N THR A 150 3.91 -10.85 2.31
CA THR A 150 3.93 -9.42 2.62
C THR A 150 3.30 -9.21 3.99
N MET A 151 4.05 -8.63 4.93
CA MET A 151 3.52 -8.25 6.23
C MET A 151 2.57 -7.07 6.07
N GLN A 152 1.31 -7.20 6.44
CA GLN A 152 0.37 -6.08 6.46
C GLN A 152 0.33 -5.50 7.87
N PHE A 153 0.77 -4.26 8.04
CA PHE A 153 0.63 -3.51 9.28
C PHE A 153 -0.70 -2.75 9.30
N ASP A 154 -1.60 -3.23 10.15
CA ASP A 154 -2.86 -2.58 10.53
C ASP A 154 -3.05 -2.74 12.06
N THR A 155 -4.14 -2.22 12.62
CA THR A 155 -4.63 -2.52 13.98
C THR A 155 -4.54 -4.01 14.29
N ARG A 156 -4.91 -4.86 13.33
CA ARG A 156 -4.59 -6.28 13.30
C ARG A 156 -3.64 -6.56 12.14
N SER A 157 -2.37 -6.79 12.46
CA SER A 157 -1.36 -7.06 11.44
C SER A 157 -1.24 -8.56 11.14
N ASP A 158 -1.27 -8.93 9.86
CA ASP A 158 -1.27 -10.31 9.37
C ASP A 158 -0.23 -10.48 8.25
N LEU A 159 0.31 -11.70 8.10
CA LEU A 159 1.22 -12.05 6.99
C LEU A 159 0.41 -12.57 5.80
N LEU A 160 0.36 -11.80 4.72
CA LEU A 160 -0.48 -12.10 3.56
C LEU A 160 0.32 -12.76 2.44
N LYS A 161 -0.33 -13.68 1.71
CA LYS A 161 0.23 -14.34 0.52
C LYS A 161 -0.24 -13.62 -0.74
N ASP A 162 0.68 -13.01 -1.48
CA ASP A 162 0.44 -12.30 -2.75
C ASP A 162 -0.80 -11.37 -2.72
N PRO A 163 -0.83 -10.37 -1.81
CA PRO A 163 -1.98 -9.48 -1.68
C PRO A 163 -2.26 -8.76 -3.01
N ARG A 164 -3.54 -8.74 -3.42
CA ARG A 164 -4.00 -8.17 -4.70
C ARG A 164 -3.27 -8.77 -5.92
N ARG A 165 -3.12 -10.10 -5.93
CA ARG A 165 -2.53 -10.87 -7.05
C ARG A 165 -3.13 -10.53 -8.42
N ALA A 166 -4.46 -10.43 -8.51
CA ALA A 166 -5.14 -10.18 -9.79
C ALA A 166 -4.76 -8.80 -10.35
N GLU A 167 -4.78 -7.76 -9.52
CA GLU A 167 -4.32 -6.41 -9.89
C GLU A 167 -2.85 -6.47 -10.32
N ARG A 168 -1.97 -7.11 -9.53
CA ARG A 168 -0.54 -7.25 -9.88
C ARG A 168 -0.33 -7.92 -11.25
N ALA A 169 -1.12 -8.95 -11.58
CA ALA A 169 -0.98 -9.72 -12.81
C ALA A 169 -1.30 -8.91 -14.08
N LEU A 170 -2.16 -7.89 -14.00
CA LEU A 170 -2.49 -7.01 -15.13
C LEU A 170 -1.27 -6.22 -15.63
N TRP A 171 -0.33 -5.94 -14.72
CA TRP A 171 0.83 -5.10 -15.00
C TRP A 171 2.07 -5.87 -15.45
N GLU A 172 1.96 -7.20 -15.62
CA GLU A 172 3.07 -8.01 -16.09
C GLU A 172 3.53 -7.56 -17.48
N GLY A 173 4.83 -7.23 -17.59
CA GLY A 173 5.44 -6.72 -18.82
C GLY A 173 5.24 -5.23 -19.09
N LEU A 174 4.48 -4.50 -18.28
CA LEU A 174 4.20 -3.06 -18.46
C LEU A 174 4.90 -2.17 -17.41
N ARG A 175 5.16 -2.70 -16.20
CA ARG A 175 5.82 -1.98 -15.10
C ARG A 175 6.50 -2.89 -14.09
#